data_AF-A0A376L5I2-F1
#
_entry.id   AF-A0A376L5I2-F1
#
_cell.length_a   1.000
_cell.length_b   1.000
_cell.length_c   1.000
_cell.angle_alpha   90.00
_cell.angle_beta   90.00
_cell.angle_gamma   90.00
#
_symmetry.space_group_name_H-M   'P 1'
#
loop_
_entity.id
_entity.type
_entity.pdbx_description
1 polymer ?
#
loop_
_entity_poly.entity_id
_entity_poly.type
_entity_poly.pdbx_seq_one_letter_code
_entity_poly.pdbx_strand_id
1 'polypeptide(L)'
;MKERVGQTLGRKEARGLMISTFHTLGLDIIKREYAALGMKANFSLFDDTDQLALLKELTEGLIEDDKVLLQQLISTISNWKNDLKTPAQAAAEAKGERDRIFAHCYGLYDAHLKACNVLDFDDLILLPTLLLQRNEEVRERWQNKIRYLLVDEYQDTNTSQYELVKLLVGSRARFTVVGDDDQSIYSWRGARPQNLVLLSQDFPALKVIKLEQNYRSSGRILKAANILIANNPHVFEKRLFSELGLRHRA
;
A
#
# COMPACT_ATOMS: atom_id res chain seq x y z
N MET A 1 9.27 -5.30 -14.59
CA MET A 1 10.51 -5.52 -13.81
C MET A 1 11.11 -6.92 -14.04
N LYS A 2 10.35 -8.01 -13.79
CA LYS A 2 10.84 -9.40 -13.88
C LYS A 2 11.56 -9.78 -15.18
N GLU A 3 10.99 -9.39 -16.33
CA GLU A 3 11.60 -9.66 -17.65
C GLU A 3 12.95 -8.95 -17.81
N ARG A 4 13.01 -7.64 -17.49
CA ARG A 4 14.25 -6.84 -17.57
C ARG A 4 15.36 -7.44 -16.71
N VAL A 5 15.06 -7.81 -15.47
CA VAL A 5 16.04 -8.42 -14.56
C VAL A 5 16.55 -9.76 -15.12
N GLY A 6 15.66 -10.57 -15.69
CA GLY A 6 16.02 -11.84 -16.33
C GLY A 6 16.94 -11.68 -17.54
N GLN A 7 16.78 -10.60 -18.32
CA GLN A 7 17.66 -10.28 -19.45
C GLN A 7 19.05 -9.85 -18.99
N THR A 8 19.16 -9.12 -17.87
CA THR A 8 20.44 -8.61 -17.36
C THR A 8 21.25 -9.65 -16.58
N LEU A 9 20.62 -10.39 -15.65
CA LEU A 9 21.33 -11.29 -14.73
C LEU A 9 21.50 -12.71 -15.28
N GLY A 10 20.74 -13.10 -16.31
CA GLY A 10 20.62 -14.49 -16.73
C GLY A 10 19.59 -15.27 -15.90
N ARG A 11 19.02 -16.35 -16.47
CA ARG A 11 17.91 -17.10 -15.85
C ARG A 11 18.30 -17.82 -14.55
N LYS A 12 19.56 -18.20 -14.38
CA LYS A 12 20.03 -19.00 -13.23
C LYS A 12 20.18 -18.14 -11.98
N GLU A 13 20.69 -16.93 -12.15
CA GLU A 13 20.95 -15.92 -11.12
C GLU A 13 19.65 -15.20 -10.72
N ALA A 14 18.71 -15.05 -11.64
CA ALA A 14 17.38 -14.51 -11.34
C ALA A 14 16.48 -15.49 -10.55
N ARG A 15 16.89 -16.76 -10.41
CA ARG A 15 16.12 -17.79 -9.70
C ARG A 15 16.14 -17.50 -8.20
N GLY A 16 14.96 -17.32 -7.61
CA GLY A 16 14.80 -17.00 -6.18
C GLY A 16 14.55 -15.51 -5.90
N LEU A 17 14.62 -14.63 -6.92
CA LEU A 17 14.16 -13.26 -6.78
C LEU A 17 12.64 -13.21 -6.61
N MET A 18 12.19 -12.57 -5.53
CA MET A 18 10.79 -12.28 -5.30
C MET A 18 10.46 -10.91 -5.90
N ILE A 19 9.66 -10.89 -6.97
CA ILE A 19 9.18 -9.67 -7.61
C ILE A 19 7.66 -9.76 -7.65
N SER A 20 7.00 -8.90 -6.88
CA SER A 20 5.56 -8.94 -6.65
C SER A 20 5.03 -7.57 -6.24
N THR A 21 3.72 -7.37 -6.36
CA THR A 21 3.03 -6.25 -5.72
C THR A 21 2.88 -6.50 -4.21
N PHE A 22 2.48 -5.48 -3.45
CA PHE A 22 2.15 -5.63 -2.02
C PHE A 22 1.09 -6.70 -1.78
N HIS A 23 -0.01 -6.68 -2.53
CA HIS A 23 -1.10 -7.65 -2.40
C HIS A 23 -0.65 -9.09 -2.70
N THR A 24 0.19 -9.29 -3.72
CA THR A 24 0.72 -10.62 -4.03
C THR A 24 1.69 -11.12 -2.95
N LEU A 25 2.53 -10.24 -2.39
CA LEU A 25 3.39 -10.58 -1.25
C LEU A 25 2.54 -10.94 -0.03
N GLY A 26 1.56 -10.11 0.29
CA GLY A 26 0.64 -10.32 1.39
C GLY A 26 -0.13 -11.62 1.29
N LEU A 27 -0.61 -11.96 0.09
CA LEU A 27 -1.21 -13.26 -0.18
C LEU A 27 -0.23 -14.44 0.03
N ASP A 28 1.05 -14.32 -0.37
CA ASP A 28 2.08 -15.35 -0.08
C ASP A 28 2.32 -15.50 1.43
N ILE A 29 2.29 -14.39 2.17
CA ILE A 29 2.40 -14.41 3.64
C ILE A 29 1.21 -15.16 4.25
N ILE A 30 -0.02 -14.77 3.90
CA ILE A 30 -1.24 -15.41 4.43
C ILE A 30 -1.26 -16.90 4.09
N LYS A 31 -0.93 -17.29 2.85
CA LYS A 31 -0.92 -18.70 2.44
C LYS A 31 0.07 -19.55 3.24
N ARG A 32 1.20 -18.97 3.67
CA ARG A 32 2.22 -19.69 4.46
C ARG A 32 1.93 -19.68 5.94
N GLU A 33 1.30 -18.62 6.44
CA GLU A 33 1.09 -18.36 7.86
C GLU A 33 -0.39 -18.46 8.26
N TYR A 34 -1.23 -19.11 7.46
CA TYR A 34 -2.69 -19.20 7.70
C TYR A 34 -3.01 -19.74 9.10
N ALA A 35 -2.21 -20.71 9.59
CA ALA A 35 -2.39 -21.28 10.92
C ALA A 35 -2.08 -20.26 12.03
N ALA A 36 -1.04 -19.43 11.85
CA ALA A 36 -0.71 -18.35 12.78
C ALA A 36 -1.74 -17.21 12.76
N LEU A 37 -2.46 -17.07 11.65
CA LEU A 37 -3.62 -16.17 11.50
C LEU A 37 -4.91 -16.77 12.07
N GLY A 38 -4.92 -18.04 12.52
CA GLY A 38 -6.13 -18.73 12.97
C GLY A 38 -7.14 -19.02 11.86
N MET A 39 -6.69 -19.03 10.61
CA MET A 39 -7.51 -19.26 9.41
C MET A 39 -7.43 -20.71 8.93
N LYS A 40 -8.28 -21.08 7.97
CA LYS A 40 -8.13 -22.34 7.22
C LYS A 40 -7.42 -22.07 5.90
N ALA A 41 -6.63 -23.04 5.43
CA ALA A 41 -5.82 -22.90 4.21
C ALA A 41 -6.65 -22.63 2.94
N ASN A 42 -7.92 -23.04 2.90
CA ASN A 42 -8.82 -22.92 1.75
C ASN A 42 -9.69 -21.66 1.83
N PHE A 43 -9.08 -20.49 2.00
CA PHE A 43 -9.81 -19.23 2.00
C PHE A 43 -10.15 -18.75 0.58
N SER A 44 -11.24 -17.99 0.47
CA SER A 44 -11.66 -17.33 -0.76
C SER A 44 -11.29 -15.85 -0.74
N LEU A 45 -11.12 -15.26 -1.93
CA LEU A 45 -10.88 -13.82 -2.09
C LEU A 45 -12.11 -13.19 -2.74
N PHE A 46 -12.67 -12.17 -2.09
CA PHE A 46 -13.74 -11.35 -2.63
C PHE A 46 -13.20 -10.27 -3.56
N ASP A 47 -13.93 -10.04 -4.64
CA ASP A 47 -13.77 -8.84 -5.46
C ASP A 47 -14.72 -7.73 -5.01
N ASP A 48 -14.67 -6.59 -5.70
CA ASP A 48 -15.50 -5.41 -5.39
C ASP A 48 -17.00 -5.70 -5.50
N THR A 49 -17.40 -6.63 -6.37
CA THR A 49 -18.81 -7.02 -6.57
C THR A 49 -19.29 -7.87 -5.41
N ASP A 50 -18.48 -8.85 -4.98
CA ASP A 50 -18.77 -9.68 -3.81
C ASP A 50 -18.86 -8.83 -2.54
N GLN A 51 -17.93 -7.89 -2.36
CA GLN A 51 -17.94 -6.95 -1.23
C GLN A 51 -19.20 -6.08 -1.23
N LEU A 52 -19.59 -5.54 -2.39
CA LEU A 52 -20.79 -4.72 -2.52
C LEU A 52 -22.05 -5.52 -2.21
N ALA A 53 -22.17 -6.73 -2.74
CA ALA A 53 -23.32 -7.61 -2.51
C ALA A 53 -23.46 -7.96 -1.02
N LEU A 54 -22.36 -8.37 -0.38
CA LEU A 54 -22.36 -8.71 1.04
C LEU A 54 -22.70 -7.50 1.92
N LEU A 55 -22.09 -6.32 1.66
CA LEU A 55 -22.40 -5.13 2.44
C LEU A 55 -23.84 -4.68 2.22
N LYS A 56 -24.41 -4.83 1.02
CA LYS A 56 -25.83 -4.53 0.80
C LYS A 56 -26.73 -5.41 1.68
N GLU A 57 -26.44 -6.70 1.77
CA GLU A 57 -27.19 -7.63 2.62
C GLU A 57 -27.02 -7.30 4.12
N LEU A 58 -25.77 -7.10 4.57
CA LEU A 58 -25.47 -6.83 5.98
C LEU A 58 -25.97 -5.47 6.48
N THR A 59 -26.28 -4.55 5.56
CA THR A 59 -26.75 -3.19 5.89
C THR A 59 -28.24 -2.99 5.65
N GLU A 60 -28.97 -4.06 5.31
CA GLU A 60 -30.42 -4.01 5.17
C GLU A 60 -31.07 -3.53 6.49
N GLY A 61 -31.94 -2.52 6.39
CA GLY A 61 -32.56 -1.87 7.56
C GLY A 61 -31.68 -0.85 8.30
N LEU A 62 -30.40 -0.71 7.95
CA LEU A 62 -29.50 0.35 8.45
C LEU A 62 -29.21 1.41 7.38
N ILE A 63 -29.05 1.00 6.13
CA ILE A 63 -28.84 1.86 4.96
C ILE A 63 -29.94 1.52 3.95
N GLU A 64 -30.96 2.38 3.87
CA GLU A 64 -32.14 2.17 3.00
C GLU A 64 -31.80 2.34 1.51
N ASP A 65 -31.37 1.26 0.84
CA ASP A 65 -31.01 1.15 -0.60
C ASP A 65 -30.29 2.39 -1.20
N ASP A 66 -29.54 3.12 -0.37
CA ASP A 66 -28.78 4.30 -0.76
C ASP A 66 -27.42 3.85 -1.29
N LYS A 67 -27.34 3.74 -2.62
CA LYS A 67 -26.11 3.36 -3.32
C LYS A 67 -24.95 4.30 -3.02
N VAL A 68 -25.20 5.59 -2.82
CA VAL A 68 -24.14 6.56 -2.53
C VAL A 68 -23.58 6.31 -1.13
N LEU A 69 -24.47 6.10 -0.16
CA LEU A 69 -24.07 5.82 1.22
C LEU A 69 -23.34 4.47 1.33
N LEU A 70 -23.78 3.45 0.58
CA LEU A 70 -23.11 2.14 0.52
C LEU A 70 -21.69 2.24 -0.07
N GLN A 71 -21.50 3.03 -1.12
CA GLN A 71 -20.16 3.29 -1.67
C GLN A 71 -19.27 4.08 -0.68
N GLN A 72 -19.85 5.03 0.06
CA GLN A 72 -19.14 5.71 1.14
C GLN A 72 -18.75 4.75 2.26
N LEU A 73 -19.60 3.79 2.62
CA LEU A 73 -19.29 2.75 3.60
C LEU A 73 -18.11 1.89 3.15
N ILE A 74 -18.14 1.38 1.91
CA ILE A 74 -17.05 0.59 1.32
C ILE A 74 -15.72 1.37 1.38
N SER A 75 -15.73 2.61 0.89
CA SER A 75 -14.54 3.46 0.91
C SER A 75 -14.05 3.73 2.34
N THR A 76 -14.97 3.92 3.29
CA THR A 76 -14.61 4.17 4.69
C THR A 76 -13.98 2.93 5.33
N ILE A 77 -14.54 1.74 5.09
CA ILE A 77 -13.97 0.46 5.55
C ILE A 77 -12.58 0.27 4.96
N SER A 78 -12.41 0.49 3.65
CA SER A 78 -11.12 0.37 2.99
C SER A 78 -10.08 1.33 3.60
N ASN A 79 -10.46 2.59 3.83
CA ASN A 79 -9.59 3.56 4.49
C ASN A 79 -9.23 3.16 5.93
N TRP A 80 -10.17 2.60 6.71
CA TRP A 80 -9.87 2.07 8.04
C TRP A 80 -8.88 0.91 7.99
N LYS A 81 -9.06 -0.04 7.07
CA LYS A 81 -8.11 -1.14 6.87
C LYS A 81 -6.72 -0.64 6.45
N ASN A 82 -6.68 0.34 5.54
CA ASN A 82 -5.43 0.98 5.10
C ASN A 82 -4.72 1.76 6.20
N ASP A 83 -5.46 2.21 7.21
CA ASP A 83 -4.93 2.85 8.43
C ASP A 83 -4.70 1.87 9.60
N LEU A 84 -4.77 0.56 9.34
CA LEU A 84 -4.61 -0.51 10.34
C LEU A 84 -5.63 -0.46 11.49
N LYS A 85 -6.81 0.14 11.25
CA LYS A 85 -7.86 0.26 12.25
C LYS A 85 -8.75 -0.98 12.25
N THR A 86 -8.84 -1.60 13.42
CA THR A 86 -9.79 -2.71 13.69
C THR A 86 -11.21 -2.19 13.85
N PRO A 87 -12.25 -3.04 13.70
CA PRO A 87 -13.64 -2.62 13.94
C PRO A 87 -13.85 -2.02 15.33
N ALA A 88 -13.20 -2.58 16.36
CA ALA A 88 -13.27 -2.07 17.72
C ALA A 88 -12.69 -0.64 17.85
N GLN A 89 -11.56 -0.36 17.19
CA GLN A 89 -10.97 0.98 17.16
C GLN A 89 -11.84 1.96 16.38
N ALA A 90 -12.36 1.55 15.22
CA ALA A 90 -13.27 2.38 14.43
C ALA A 90 -14.52 2.77 15.24
N ALA A 91 -15.10 1.83 15.99
CA ALA A 91 -16.24 2.08 16.87
C ALA A 91 -15.90 3.02 18.04
N ALA A 92 -14.74 2.87 18.66
CA ALA A 92 -14.29 3.73 19.75
C ALA A 92 -14.02 5.17 19.31
N GLU A 93 -13.54 5.37 18.08
CA GLU A 93 -13.22 6.69 17.52
C GLU A 93 -14.43 7.36 16.84
N ALA A 94 -15.55 6.66 16.65
CA ALA A 94 -16.72 7.15 15.95
C ALA A 94 -17.44 8.29 16.71
N LYS A 95 -17.42 9.50 16.13
CA LYS A 95 -18.01 10.70 16.76
C LYS A 95 -19.43 10.99 16.27
N GLY A 96 -19.68 10.89 14.97
CA GLY A 96 -20.99 11.16 14.36
C GLY A 96 -21.89 9.93 14.28
N GLU A 97 -23.20 10.15 14.12
CA GLU A 97 -24.19 9.08 13.93
C GLU A 97 -23.84 8.18 12.75
N ARG A 98 -23.54 8.78 11.58
CA ARG A 98 -23.07 8.05 10.40
C ARG A 98 -21.84 7.20 10.69
N ASP A 99 -20.83 7.76 11.38
CA ASP A 99 -19.59 7.04 11.66
C ASP A 99 -19.82 5.86 12.60
N ARG A 100 -20.77 5.98 13.54
CA ARG A 100 -21.18 4.87 14.42
C ARG A 100 -21.88 3.78 13.64
N ILE A 101 -22.79 4.14 12.73
CA ILE A 101 -23.44 3.17 11.83
C ILE A 101 -22.36 2.47 10.99
N PHE A 102 -21.44 3.22 10.37
CA PHE A 102 -20.39 2.64 9.55
C PHE A 102 -19.45 1.72 10.33
N ALA A 103 -19.08 2.10 11.55
CA ALA A 103 -18.25 1.26 12.43
C ALA A 103 -18.98 -0.02 12.85
N HIS A 104 -20.29 0.06 13.10
CA HIS A 104 -21.13 -1.10 13.37
C HIS A 104 -21.17 -2.04 12.15
N CYS A 105 -21.44 -1.50 10.95
CA CYS A 105 -21.43 -2.26 9.70
C CYS A 105 -20.06 -2.89 9.42
N TYR A 106 -18.97 -2.20 9.72
CA TYR A 106 -17.62 -2.76 9.62
C TYR A 106 -17.43 -3.97 10.55
N GLY A 107 -17.94 -3.90 11.78
CA GLY A 107 -17.93 -5.02 12.71
C GLY A 107 -18.69 -6.24 12.18
N LEU A 108 -19.88 -6.04 11.60
CA LEU A 108 -20.66 -7.11 10.98
C LEU A 108 -19.93 -7.72 9.77
N TYR A 109 -19.37 -6.87 8.91
CA TYR A 109 -18.63 -7.28 7.72
C TYR A 109 -17.39 -8.11 8.07
N ASP A 110 -16.54 -7.62 8.97
CA ASP A 110 -15.32 -8.31 9.42
C ASP A 110 -15.65 -9.65 10.10
N ALA A 111 -16.71 -9.71 10.90
CA ALA A 111 -17.17 -10.96 11.51
C ALA A 111 -17.65 -11.97 10.46
N HIS A 112 -18.37 -11.52 9.44
CA HIS A 112 -18.85 -12.37 8.34
C HIS A 112 -17.70 -12.93 7.51
N LEU A 113 -16.73 -12.08 7.11
CA LEU A 113 -15.54 -12.53 6.38
C LEU A 113 -14.77 -13.62 7.14
N LYS A 114 -14.57 -13.43 8.45
CA LYS A 114 -13.91 -14.42 9.32
C LYS A 114 -14.69 -15.73 9.42
N ALA A 115 -16.00 -15.66 9.64
CA ALA A 115 -16.85 -16.85 9.75
C ALA A 115 -16.84 -17.69 8.47
N CYS A 116 -16.83 -17.04 7.31
CA CYS A 116 -16.83 -17.67 6.00
C CYS A 116 -15.42 -18.04 5.49
N ASN A 117 -14.36 -17.72 6.25
CA ASN A 117 -12.96 -17.89 5.84
C ASN A 117 -12.69 -17.19 4.48
N VAL A 118 -13.16 -15.96 4.35
CA VAL A 118 -13.03 -15.09 3.17
C VAL A 118 -12.13 -13.91 3.52
N LEU A 119 -11.40 -13.42 2.52
CA LEU A 119 -10.61 -12.20 2.57
C LEU A 119 -11.10 -11.23 1.50
N ASP A 120 -10.98 -9.94 1.75
CA ASP A 120 -11.00 -8.94 0.67
C ASP A 120 -9.59 -8.47 0.30
N PHE A 121 -9.52 -7.52 -0.64
CA PHE A 121 -8.24 -7.06 -1.17
C PHE A 121 -7.40 -6.29 -0.12
N ASP A 122 -8.04 -5.51 0.74
CA ASP A 122 -7.35 -4.73 1.79
C ASP A 122 -6.82 -5.65 2.91
N ASP A 123 -7.50 -6.77 3.17
CA ASP A 123 -7.03 -7.80 4.11
C ASP A 123 -5.69 -8.41 3.70
N LEU A 124 -5.38 -8.41 2.39
CA LEU A 124 -4.10 -8.89 1.89
C LEU A 124 -2.92 -8.04 2.39
N ILE A 125 -3.15 -6.84 2.89
CA ILE A 125 -2.09 -6.01 3.49
C ILE A 125 -2.30 -5.90 5.00
N LEU A 126 -3.54 -5.67 5.45
CA LEU A 126 -3.87 -5.53 6.86
C LEU A 126 -3.46 -6.77 7.68
N LEU A 127 -3.86 -7.98 7.26
CA LEU A 127 -3.63 -9.19 8.05
C LEU A 127 -2.15 -9.55 8.16
N PRO A 128 -1.34 -9.55 7.08
CA PRO A 128 0.11 -9.72 7.21
C PRO A 128 0.73 -8.70 8.14
N THR A 129 0.34 -7.43 8.04
CA THR A 129 0.91 -6.36 8.87
C THR A 129 0.62 -6.63 10.35
N LEU A 130 -0.63 -6.92 10.71
CA LEU A 130 -1.01 -7.25 12.08
C LEU A 130 -0.33 -8.53 12.60
N LEU A 131 -0.20 -9.55 11.75
CA LEU A 131 0.51 -10.78 12.10
C LEU A 131 1.97 -10.51 12.43
N LEU A 132 2.68 -9.75 11.58
CA LEU A 132 4.08 -9.42 11.80
C LEU A 132 4.27 -8.49 13.01
N GLN A 133 3.30 -7.64 13.34
CA GLN A 133 3.34 -6.85 14.58
C GLN A 133 3.28 -7.73 15.83
N ARG A 134 2.36 -8.71 15.84
CA ARG A 134 2.00 -9.49 17.04
C ARG A 134 2.81 -10.77 17.22
N ASN A 135 3.35 -11.34 16.14
CA ASN A 135 4.08 -12.61 16.17
C ASN A 135 5.54 -12.40 15.74
N GLU A 136 6.43 -12.32 16.72
CA GLU A 136 7.86 -12.10 16.52
C GLU A 136 8.52 -13.26 15.77
N GLU A 137 8.17 -14.50 16.08
CA GLU A 137 8.74 -15.68 15.42
C GLU A 137 8.47 -15.68 13.91
N VAL A 138 7.20 -15.41 13.53
CA VAL A 138 6.82 -15.26 12.12
C VAL A 138 7.59 -14.09 11.50
N ARG A 139 7.66 -12.95 12.18
CA ARG A 139 8.39 -11.76 11.71
C ARG A 139 9.86 -12.06 11.44
N GLU A 140 10.56 -12.75 12.34
CA GLU A 140 11.96 -13.13 12.15
C GLU A 140 12.14 -14.08 10.95
N ARG A 141 11.25 -15.05 10.74
CA ARG A 141 11.30 -15.93 9.56
C ARG A 141 11.22 -15.13 8.26
N TRP A 142 10.30 -14.16 8.19
CA TRP A 142 10.13 -13.32 7.01
C TRP A 142 11.28 -12.34 6.80
N GLN A 143 11.80 -11.73 7.86
CA GLN A 143 13.01 -10.89 7.80
C GLN A 143 14.23 -11.67 7.31
N ASN A 144 14.39 -12.92 7.74
CA ASN A 144 15.48 -13.80 7.29
C ASN A 144 15.34 -14.22 5.82
N LYS A 145 14.10 -14.39 5.36
CA LYS A 145 13.77 -14.68 3.96
C LYS A 145 13.99 -13.46 3.06
N ILE A 146 13.54 -12.27 3.48
CA ILE A 146 13.63 -11.01 2.74
C ILE A 146 14.79 -10.18 3.32
N ARG A 147 16.02 -10.54 2.92
CA ARG A 147 17.23 -9.88 3.45
C ARG A 147 17.48 -8.49 2.88
N TYR A 148 16.96 -8.23 1.68
CA TYR A 148 17.05 -6.96 0.97
C TYR A 148 15.69 -6.69 0.34
N LEU A 149 15.14 -5.50 0.58
CA LEU A 149 13.84 -5.10 0.06
C LEU A 149 13.99 -3.91 -0.90
N LEU A 150 13.38 -4.02 -2.08
CA LEU A 150 13.27 -2.92 -3.03
C LEU A 150 11.81 -2.58 -3.20
N VAL A 151 11.44 -1.32 -2.99
CA VAL A 151 10.07 -0.83 -3.15
C VAL A 151 10.06 0.28 -4.18
N ASP A 152 9.20 0.14 -5.18
CA ASP A 152 8.99 1.14 -6.24
C ASP A 152 7.70 1.92 -5.96
N GLU A 153 7.55 3.11 -6.55
CA GLU A 153 6.37 3.99 -6.39
C GLU A 153 6.01 4.30 -4.92
N TYR A 154 7.02 4.57 -4.09
CA TYR A 154 6.83 4.67 -2.63
C TYR A 154 5.95 5.86 -2.21
N GLN A 155 5.84 6.90 -3.04
CA GLN A 155 4.96 8.06 -2.78
C GLN A 155 3.48 7.69 -2.70
N ASP A 156 3.09 6.55 -3.27
CA ASP A 156 1.69 6.10 -3.32
C ASP A 156 1.37 5.08 -2.22
N THR A 157 2.27 4.90 -1.25
CA THR A 157 2.05 3.99 -0.13
C THR A 157 1.07 4.55 0.89
N ASN A 158 0.22 3.68 1.44
CA ASN A 158 -0.64 3.99 2.58
C ASN A 158 0.01 3.56 3.92
N THR A 159 -0.67 3.79 5.04
CA THR A 159 -0.16 3.49 6.39
C THR A 159 0.14 1.99 6.57
N SER A 160 -0.74 1.10 6.13
CA SER A 160 -0.55 -0.34 6.27
C SER A 160 0.64 -0.87 5.46
N GLN A 161 0.81 -0.39 4.23
CA GLN A 161 1.97 -0.71 3.39
C GLN A 161 3.28 -0.20 4.00
N TYR A 162 3.26 1.04 4.53
CA TYR A 162 4.40 1.63 5.22
C TYR A 162 4.86 0.78 6.41
N GLU A 163 3.92 0.43 7.28
CA GLU A 163 4.19 -0.39 8.46
C GLU A 163 4.62 -1.82 8.09
N LEU A 164 4.02 -2.41 7.05
CA LEU A 164 4.46 -3.70 6.53
C LEU A 164 5.94 -3.66 6.10
N VAL A 165 6.36 -2.62 5.37
CA VAL A 165 7.76 -2.44 4.97
C VAL A 165 8.65 -2.35 6.21
N LYS A 166 8.29 -1.52 7.20
CA LYS A 166 9.05 -1.37 8.45
C LYS A 166 9.25 -2.69 9.19
N LEU A 167 8.18 -3.47 9.32
CA LEU A 167 8.23 -4.78 9.98
C LEU A 167 9.09 -5.78 9.22
N LEU A 168 9.07 -5.76 7.88
CA LEU A 168 9.86 -6.66 7.04
C LEU A 168 11.35 -6.31 6.99
N VAL A 169 11.71 -5.02 7.05
CA VAL A 169 13.13 -4.61 7.03
C VAL A 169 13.77 -4.69 8.41
N GLY A 170 12.96 -4.49 9.46
CA GLY A 170 13.39 -4.51 10.85
C GLY A 170 14.57 -3.57 11.13
N SER A 171 15.32 -3.88 12.20
CA SER A 171 16.51 -3.14 12.60
C SER A 171 17.66 -3.22 11.58
N ARG A 172 17.63 -4.20 10.67
CA ARG A 172 18.66 -4.38 9.66
C ARG A 172 18.69 -3.23 8.65
N ALA A 173 17.52 -2.60 8.41
CA ALA A 173 17.33 -1.46 7.51
C ALA A 173 17.98 -1.67 6.13
N ARG A 174 17.91 -2.90 5.58
CA ARG A 174 18.45 -3.23 4.25
C ARG A 174 17.36 -3.12 3.21
N PHE A 175 17.04 -1.89 2.86
CA PHE A 175 16.05 -1.62 1.83
C PHE A 175 16.42 -0.41 0.98
N THR A 176 15.84 -0.36 -0.21
CA THR A 176 15.87 0.79 -1.10
C THR A 176 14.43 1.08 -1.49
N VAL A 177 13.99 2.32 -1.29
CA VAL A 177 12.74 2.81 -1.86
C VAL A 177 13.03 3.76 -3.00
N VAL A 178 12.15 3.74 -4.00
CA VAL A 178 12.15 4.68 -5.11
C VAL A 178 10.77 5.32 -5.15
N GLY A 179 10.74 6.64 -5.29
CA GLY A 179 9.50 7.38 -5.40
C GLY A 179 9.74 8.85 -5.73
N ASP A 180 8.67 9.53 -6.13
CA ASP A 180 8.66 10.93 -6.50
C ASP A 180 7.48 11.63 -5.80
N ASP A 181 7.78 12.53 -4.86
CA ASP A 181 6.77 13.26 -4.07
C ASP A 181 5.84 14.12 -4.94
N ASP A 182 6.31 14.60 -6.09
CA ASP A 182 5.50 15.39 -7.02
C ASP A 182 4.55 14.52 -7.88
N GLN A 183 4.68 13.19 -7.80
CA GLN A 183 3.87 12.23 -8.56
C GLN A 183 2.83 11.48 -7.71
N SER A 184 2.64 11.85 -6.43
CA SER A 184 1.61 11.22 -5.60
C SER A 184 0.20 11.64 -6.03
N ILE A 185 -0.55 10.73 -6.64
CA ILE A 185 -1.90 10.98 -7.18
C ILE A 185 -2.99 10.07 -6.58
N TYR A 186 -2.61 9.18 -5.66
CA TYR A 186 -3.51 8.20 -5.05
C TYR A 186 -3.96 8.55 -3.62
N SER A 187 -3.93 9.84 -3.25
CA SER A 187 -4.35 10.29 -1.91
C SER A 187 -5.79 9.88 -1.55
N TRP A 188 -6.68 9.82 -2.54
CA TRP A 188 -8.06 9.34 -2.40
C TRP A 188 -8.17 7.84 -2.07
N ARG A 189 -7.10 7.06 -2.27
CA ARG A 189 -6.96 5.65 -1.82
C ARG A 189 -6.16 5.52 -0.52
N GLY A 190 -5.94 6.63 0.19
CA GLY A 190 -5.19 6.66 1.44
C GLY A 190 -3.67 6.71 1.29
N ALA A 191 -3.14 6.99 0.09
CA ALA A 191 -1.69 7.24 -0.07
C ALA A 191 -1.26 8.48 0.72
N ARG A 192 -0.10 8.40 1.38
CA ARG A 192 0.43 9.47 2.23
C ARG A 192 1.84 9.84 1.78
N PRO A 193 2.03 10.94 1.01
CA PRO A 193 3.36 11.44 0.66
C PRO A 193 4.28 11.66 1.88
N GLN A 194 3.67 11.92 3.04
CA GLN A 194 4.35 12.06 4.32
C GLN A 194 5.15 10.81 4.71
N ASN A 195 4.83 9.63 4.16
CA ASN A 195 5.61 8.42 4.38
C ASN A 195 7.07 8.57 3.93
N LEU A 196 7.34 9.36 2.88
CA LEU A 196 8.71 9.67 2.46
C LEU A 196 9.46 10.52 3.50
N VAL A 197 8.75 11.42 4.20
CA VAL A 197 9.31 12.20 5.30
C VAL A 197 9.55 11.30 6.52
N LEU A 198 8.55 10.50 6.89
CA LEU A 198 8.63 9.57 8.02
C LEU A 198 9.77 8.57 7.86
N LEU A 199 10.06 8.10 6.64
CA LEU A 199 11.23 7.25 6.38
C LEU A 199 12.54 7.88 6.86
N SER A 200 12.75 9.17 6.61
CA SER A 200 13.97 9.86 7.05
C SER A 200 14.09 9.97 8.57
N GLN A 201 12.96 9.94 9.27
CA GLN A 201 12.89 9.98 10.73
C GLN A 201 13.09 8.57 11.32
N ASP A 202 12.37 7.58 10.79
CA ASP A 202 12.39 6.19 11.26
C ASP A 202 13.72 5.49 10.90
N PHE A 203 14.38 5.91 9.82
CA PHE A 203 15.65 5.37 9.36
C PHE A 203 16.66 6.51 9.11
N PRO A 204 17.26 7.08 10.17
CA PRO A 204 18.14 8.26 10.05
C PRO A 204 19.44 7.98 9.28
N ALA A 205 19.81 6.71 9.10
CA ALA A 205 20.96 6.30 8.28
C ALA A 205 20.64 6.22 6.77
N LEU A 206 19.42 6.58 6.34
CA LEU A 206 19.05 6.57 4.93
C LEU A 206 19.92 7.55 4.13
N LYS A 207 20.46 7.03 3.03
CA LYS A 207 21.13 7.86 2.03
C LYS A 207 20.11 8.29 0.98
N VAL A 208 19.81 9.59 0.93
CA VAL A 208 18.96 10.16 -0.12
C VAL A 208 19.80 10.39 -1.38
N ILE A 209 19.36 9.84 -2.50
CA ILE A 209 19.98 10.03 -3.82
C ILE A 209 18.93 10.66 -4.74
N LYS A 210 19.18 11.87 -5.22
CA LYS A 210 18.29 12.58 -6.15
C LYS A 210 18.70 12.25 -7.59
N LEU A 211 17.75 11.81 -8.41
CA LEU A 211 17.95 11.54 -9.83
C LEU A 211 17.29 12.66 -10.64
N GLU A 212 18.07 13.66 -11.04
CA GLU A 212 17.55 14.88 -11.66
C GLU A 212 17.63 14.89 -13.19
N GLN A 213 18.41 13.98 -13.77
CA GLN A 213 18.50 13.86 -15.22
C GLN A 213 17.29 13.09 -15.78
N ASN A 214 16.50 13.77 -16.60
CA ASN A 214 15.38 13.20 -17.31
C ASN A 214 15.83 12.64 -18.67
N TYR A 215 15.63 11.34 -18.87
CA TYR A 215 15.95 10.64 -20.13
C TYR A 215 14.73 10.41 -21.03
N ARG A 216 13.54 10.89 -20.66
CA ARG A 216 12.26 10.61 -21.35
C ARG A 216 11.80 11.76 -22.24
N SER A 217 11.94 12.99 -21.78
CA SER A 217 11.29 14.18 -22.34
C SER A 217 12.33 15.24 -22.73
N SER A 218 12.02 16.00 -23.79
CA SER A 218 12.87 17.12 -24.22
C SER A 218 12.86 18.28 -23.23
N GLY A 219 13.87 19.15 -23.31
CA GLY A 219 13.97 20.32 -22.44
C GLY A 219 12.75 21.25 -22.46
N ARG A 220 11.99 21.33 -23.58
CA ARG A 220 10.77 22.15 -23.67
C ARG A 220 9.64 21.60 -22.78
N ILE A 221 9.40 20.28 -22.84
CA ILE A 221 8.37 19.62 -22.03
C ILE A 221 8.77 19.72 -20.55
N LEU A 222 10.04 19.45 -20.24
CA LEU A 222 10.51 19.48 -18.87
C LEU A 222 10.47 20.88 -18.26
N LYS A 223 10.74 21.92 -19.05
CA LYS A 223 10.57 23.31 -18.61
C LYS A 223 9.12 23.62 -18.24
N ALA A 224 8.15 23.18 -19.04
CA ALA A 224 6.74 23.38 -18.73
C ALA A 224 6.34 22.63 -17.43
N ALA A 225 6.78 21.39 -17.27
CA ALA A 225 6.54 20.60 -16.06
C ALA A 225 7.14 21.26 -14.80
N ASN A 226 8.40 21.72 -14.88
CA ASN A 226 9.09 22.40 -13.78
C ASN A 226 8.39 23.72 -13.38
N ILE A 227 7.88 24.49 -14.35
CA ILE A 227 7.14 25.73 -14.06
C ILE A 227 5.83 25.44 -13.34
N LEU A 228 5.11 24.40 -13.78
CA LEU A 228 3.85 24.01 -13.17
C LEU A 228 4.05 23.55 -11.72
N ILE A 229 4.99 22.63 -11.51
CA ILE A 229 5.17 21.99 -10.20
C ILE A 229 5.76 22.92 -9.15
N ALA A 230 6.53 23.95 -9.55
CA ALA A 230 7.11 24.94 -8.65
C ALA A 230 6.08 25.78 -7.85
N ASN A 231 4.79 25.68 -8.18
CA ASN A 231 3.71 26.32 -7.42
C ASN A 231 3.27 25.49 -6.20
N ASN A 232 3.74 24.25 -6.06
CA ASN A 232 3.39 23.36 -4.97
C ASN A 232 4.46 23.40 -3.86
N PRO A 233 4.09 23.11 -2.61
CA PRO A 233 5.07 22.85 -1.57
C PRO A 233 5.84 21.57 -1.89
N HIS A 234 7.16 21.61 -1.80
CA HIS A 234 8.02 20.46 -2.07
C HIS A 234 8.57 19.88 -0.77
N VAL A 235 8.55 18.56 -0.67
CA VAL A 235 9.21 17.84 0.43
C VAL A 235 10.71 17.74 0.15
N PHE A 236 11.06 17.46 -1.11
CA PHE A 236 12.44 17.40 -1.55
C PHE A 236 12.69 18.42 -2.66
N GLU A 237 13.57 19.39 -2.41
CA GLU A 237 14.03 20.28 -3.48
C GLU A 237 14.75 19.46 -4.55
N LYS A 238 14.27 19.51 -5.78
CA LYS A 238 14.89 18.87 -6.94
C LYS A 238 14.64 19.70 -8.18
N ARG A 239 15.56 19.65 -9.14
CA ARG A 239 15.42 20.35 -10.41
C ARG A 239 15.73 19.44 -11.58
N LEU A 240 14.68 18.99 -12.27
CA LEU A 240 14.84 18.10 -13.40
C LEU A 240 15.46 18.84 -14.60
N PHE A 241 16.46 18.24 -15.24
CA PHE A 241 17.05 18.72 -16.50
C PHE A 241 17.09 17.61 -17.56
N SER A 242 17.25 17.96 -18.84
CA SER A 242 17.31 17.01 -19.95
C SER A 242 18.40 17.38 -20.94
N GLU A 243 19.15 16.37 -21.39
CA GLU A 243 20.16 16.48 -22.45
C GLU A 243 19.58 16.14 -23.84
N LEU A 244 18.33 15.69 -23.90
CA LEU A 244 17.62 15.51 -25.18
C LEU A 244 17.44 16.90 -25.80
N GLY A 245 18.23 17.19 -26.82
CA GLY A 245 18.38 18.52 -27.41
C GLY A 245 17.06 19.24 -27.69
N LEU A 246 17.11 20.57 -27.72
CA LEU A 246 16.02 21.41 -28.22
C LEU A 246 15.77 21.01 -29.67
N ARG A 247 14.79 20.13 -29.92
CA ARG A 247 14.28 19.93 -31.28
C ARG A 247 13.70 21.26 -31.73
N HIS A 248 14.53 22.07 -32.39
CA HIS A 248 14.08 23.19 -33.19
C HIS A 248 13.12 22.60 -34.23
N ARG A 249 11.91 23.16 -34.29
CA ARG A 249 11.05 22.93 -35.45
C ARG A 249 11.83 23.52 -36.63
N ALA A 250 12.18 22.67 -37.59
CA ALA A 250 12.43 23.12 -38.95
C ALA A 250 11.15 23.74 -39.51
#